data_AF-X1VKT7-F1
#
_entry.id   AF-X1VKT7-F1
#
_cell.length_a   1.000
_cell.length_b   1.000
_cell.length_c   1.000
_cell.angle_alpha   90.00
_cell.angle_beta   90.00
_cell.angle_gamma   90.00
#
_symmetry.space_group_name_H-M   'P 1'
#
loop_
_entity.id
_entity.type
_entity.pdbx_description
1 polymer ?
#
loop_
_entity_poly.entity_id
_entity_poly.type
_entity_poly.pdbx_seq_one_letter_code
_entity_poly.pdbx_strand_id
1 'polypeptide(L)'
;MAIAARINQTKYDVFRWRYELSLPKKLALALGIACLTGLMAQVRILLPWSPVPITGQTMAVLLAGVLLGRWWGGISLATYAGLGAAGVPWFTGWGSSLGYLAGPTGGYIIGFILAALFLGHFTEKYVRSRSFLSMLGLMLFANFI
;
A
#
# COMPACT_ATOMS: atom_id res chain seq x y z
N MET A 1 -24.02 14.78 20.46
CA MET A 1 -22.82 14.00 20.86
C MET A 1 -22.93 12.49 20.58
N ALA A 2 -24.12 11.88 20.62
CA ALA A 2 -24.30 10.42 20.41
C ALA A 2 -23.89 9.88 19.02
N ILE A 3 -24.10 10.65 17.95
CA ILE A 3 -23.77 10.22 16.58
C ILE A 3 -22.25 10.09 16.37
N ALA A 4 -21.46 11.02 16.92
CA ALA A 4 -20.00 10.97 16.82
C ALA A 4 -19.41 9.78 17.60
N ALA A 5 -20.00 9.44 18.75
CA ALA A 5 -19.59 8.29 19.55
C ALA A 5 -19.89 6.95 18.84
N ARG A 6 -21.06 6.84 18.19
CA ARG A 6 -21.44 5.64 17.43
C ARG A 6 -20.54 5.41 16.22
N ILE A 7 -20.18 6.47 15.50
CA ILE A 7 -19.24 6.41 14.36
C ILE A 7 -17.85 5.94 14.82
N ASN A 8 -17.39 6.34 16.01
CA ASN A 8 -16.12 5.88 16.53
C ASN A 8 -16.18 4.39 16.90
N GLN A 9 -17.21 3.93 17.61
CA GLN A 9 -17.35 2.51 17.96
C GLN A 9 -17.35 1.58 16.75
N THR A 10 -18.17 1.87 15.73
CA THR A 10 -18.22 1.03 14.51
C THR A 10 -16.86 0.93 13.81
N LYS A 11 -16.03 1.98 13.89
CA LYS A 11 -14.69 1.97 13.30
C LYS A 11 -13.68 1.18 14.12
N TYR A 12 -13.84 1.12 15.45
CA TYR A 12 -13.06 0.21 16.31
C TYR A 12 -13.46 -1.24 16.08
N ASP A 13 -14.75 -1.54 15.95
CA ASP A 13 -15.25 -2.90 15.74
C ASP A 13 -14.77 -3.50 14.41
N VAL A 14 -14.78 -2.70 13.33
CA VAL A 14 -14.24 -3.12 12.02
C VAL A 14 -12.74 -3.44 12.08
N PHE A 15 -11.97 -2.74 12.92
CA PHE A 15 -10.53 -2.99 13.08
C PHE A 15 -10.20 -4.06 14.13
N ARG A 16 -11.16 -4.40 15.01
CA ARG A 16 -11.00 -5.42 16.04
C ARG A 16 -10.71 -6.80 15.45
N TRP A 17 -11.32 -7.12 14.30
CA TRP A 17 -11.02 -8.34 13.53
C TRP A 17 -9.52 -8.51 13.38
N ARG A 18 -8.77 -7.44 13.05
CA ARG A 18 -7.33 -7.55 12.78
C ARG A 18 -6.56 -8.01 14.00
N TYR A 19 -7.00 -7.66 15.20
CA TYR A 19 -6.32 -8.08 16.42
C TYR A 19 -6.67 -9.51 16.81
N GLU A 20 -7.91 -9.95 16.55
CA GLU A 20 -8.40 -11.31 16.85
C GLU A 20 -7.90 -12.38 15.87
N LEU A 21 -7.35 -11.97 14.72
CA LEU A 21 -6.77 -12.91 13.76
C LEU A 21 -5.48 -13.55 14.26
N SER A 22 -5.39 -14.87 14.11
CA SER A 22 -4.18 -15.64 14.34
C SER A 22 -3.05 -15.18 13.41
N LEU A 23 -1.79 -15.32 13.88
CA LEU A 23 -0.59 -14.94 13.11
C LEU A 23 -0.55 -15.48 11.67
N PRO A 24 -0.95 -16.74 11.38
CA PRO A 24 -0.96 -17.26 10.01
C PRO A 24 -1.91 -16.49 9.09
N LYS A 25 -3.09 -16.09 9.59
CA LYS A 25 -4.07 -15.34 8.81
C LYS A 25 -3.58 -13.92 8.52
N LYS A 26 -2.84 -13.30 9.44
CA LYS A 26 -2.22 -11.99 9.24
C LYS A 26 -1.15 -12.04 8.15
N LEU A 27 -0.30 -13.08 8.18
CA LEU A 27 0.69 -13.32 7.12
C LEU A 27 0.03 -13.59 5.77
N ALA A 28 -1.03 -14.40 5.73
CA ALA A 28 -1.79 -14.66 4.51
C ALA A 28 -2.40 -13.37 3.92
N LEU A 29 -2.94 -12.48 4.76
CA LEU A 29 -3.44 -11.18 4.33
C LEU A 29 -2.33 -10.26 3.81
N ALA A 30 -1.18 -10.23 4.50
CA ALA A 30 -0.02 -9.46 4.06
C ALA A 30 0.51 -9.95 2.70
N LEU A 31 0.57 -11.27 2.50
CA LEU A 31 0.91 -11.87 1.21
C LEU A 31 -0.14 -11.58 0.15
N GLY A 32 -1.43 -11.68 0.48
CA GLY A 32 -2.52 -11.37 -0.45
C GLY A 32 -2.44 -9.93 -0.98
N ILE A 33 -2.09 -8.97 -0.12
CA ILE A 33 -1.92 -7.57 -0.51
C ILE A 33 -0.61 -7.34 -1.28
N ALA A 34 0.45 -8.09 -0.96
CA ALA A 34 1.68 -8.06 -1.76
C ALA A 34 1.41 -8.55 -3.20
N CYS A 35 0.68 -9.66 -3.35
CA CYS A 35 0.24 -10.17 -4.64
C CYS A 35 -0.66 -9.19 -5.37
N LEU A 36 -1.64 -8.59 -4.68
CA LEU A 36 -2.50 -7.55 -5.25
C LEU A 36 -1.68 -6.36 -5.75
N THR A 37 -0.67 -5.93 -4.99
CA THR A 37 0.25 -4.85 -5.38
C THR A 37 1.02 -5.22 -6.66
N GLY A 38 1.49 -6.46 -6.78
CA GLY A 38 2.13 -6.95 -7.99
C GLY A 38 1.22 -7.06 -9.21
N LEU A 39 -0.06 -7.42 -9.02
CA LEU A 39 -1.06 -7.42 -10.10
C LEU A 39 -1.40 -5.99 -10.54
N MET A 40 -1.59 -5.07 -9.59
CA MET A 40 -1.84 -3.66 -9.86
C MET A 40 -0.61 -2.94 -10.46
N ALA A 41 0.59 -3.50 -10.32
CA ALA A 41 1.79 -3.05 -11.02
C ALA A 41 1.71 -3.21 -12.53
N GLN A 42 0.95 -4.19 -13.00
CA GLN A 42 0.82 -4.45 -14.43
C GLN A 42 -0.14 -3.45 -15.10
N VAL A 43 -1.06 -2.85 -14.33
CA VAL A 43 -1.89 -1.75 -14.78
C VAL A 43 -1.02 -0.49 -14.81
N ARG A 44 -0.38 -0.25 -15.95
CA ARG A 44 0.56 0.86 -16.17
C ARG A 44 0.14 1.73 -17.34
N ILE A 45 0.21 3.04 -17.16
CA ILE A 45 0.03 4.04 -18.21
C ILE A 45 1.40 4.67 -18.44
N LEU A 46 1.94 4.51 -19.65
CA LEU A 46 3.23 5.08 -20.02
C LEU A 46 3.04 6.57 -20.32
N LEU A 47 3.84 7.42 -19.68
CA LEU A 47 3.83 8.85 -19.92
C LEU A 47 4.97 9.19 -20.89
N PRO A 48 4.72 9.95 -21.96
CA PRO A 48 5.75 10.33 -22.94
C PRO A 48 6.98 11.05 -22.35
N TRP A 49 6.82 11.71 -21.20
CA TRP A 49 7.83 12.58 -20.58
C TRP A 49 8.50 11.98 -19.33
N SER A 50 8.10 10.80 -18.85
CA SER A 50 8.65 10.18 -17.65
C SER A 50 9.10 8.74 -17.92
N PRO A 51 10.30 8.33 -17.46
CA PRO A 51 10.76 6.95 -17.54
C PRO A 51 9.99 6.01 -16.60
N VAL A 52 9.22 6.56 -15.64
CA VAL A 52 8.42 5.80 -14.67
C VAL A 52 6.93 5.91 -15.05
N PRO A 53 6.26 4.79 -15.37
CA PRO A 53 4.85 4.82 -15.72
C PRO A 53 4.00 5.04 -14.46
N ILE A 54 2.82 5.63 -14.66
CA ILE A 54 1.81 5.69 -13.60
C ILE A 54 1.20 4.31 -13.47
N THR A 55 1.21 3.75 -12.26
CA THR A 55 0.73 2.40 -11.99
C THR A 55 -0.37 2.35 -10.94
N GLY A 56 -1.17 1.29 -11.01
CA GLY A 56 -2.13 0.94 -9.97
C GLY A 56 -1.49 0.52 -8.64
N GLN A 57 -0.16 0.30 -8.58
CA GLN A 57 0.54 -0.08 -7.34
C GLN A 57 0.25 0.89 -6.21
N THR A 58 0.24 2.18 -6.53
CA THR A 58 0.04 3.24 -5.54
C THR A 58 -1.29 3.06 -4.80
N MET A 59 -2.36 2.64 -5.49
CA MET A 59 -3.66 2.36 -4.87
C MET A 59 -3.60 1.13 -3.95
N ALA A 60 -2.90 0.07 -4.37
CA ALA A 60 -2.70 -1.12 -3.54
C ALA A 60 -1.86 -0.82 -2.28
N VAL A 61 -0.87 0.06 -2.39
CA VAL A 61 -0.02 0.55 -1.28
C VAL A 61 -0.85 1.31 -0.26
N LEU A 62 -1.75 2.20 -0.71
CA LEU A 62 -2.67 2.87 0.21
C LEU A 62 -3.60 1.87 0.89
N LEU A 63 -4.13 0.93 0.10
CA LEU A 63 -4.99 -0.12 0.62
C LEU A 63 -4.26 -0.95 1.68
N ALA A 64 -2.96 -1.25 1.51
CA ALA A 64 -2.15 -1.93 2.50
C ALA A 64 -2.08 -1.16 3.82
N GLY A 65 -1.79 0.15 3.77
CA GLY A 65 -1.74 1.00 4.97
C GLY A 65 -3.11 1.09 5.67
N VAL A 66 -4.20 1.18 4.91
CA VAL A 66 -5.56 1.29 5.48
C VAL A 66 -6.08 -0.06 5.99
N LEU A 67 -5.88 -1.15 5.23
CA LEU A 67 -6.41 -2.50 5.50
C LEU A 67 -5.57 -3.36 6.45
N LEU A 68 -4.29 -3.06 6.62
CA LEU A 68 -3.43 -3.85 7.51
C LEU A 68 -2.89 -3.01 8.68
N GLY A 69 -2.95 -1.68 8.56
CA GLY A 69 -2.40 -0.77 9.57
C GLY A 69 -0.90 -0.58 9.37
N ARG A 70 -0.24 0.08 10.31
CA ARG A 70 1.17 0.50 10.19
C ARG A 70 2.08 -0.70 9.96
N TRP A 71 2.09 -1.63 10.91
CA TRP A 71 3.06 -2.73 10.93
C TRP A 71 2.80 -3.74 9.82
N TRP A 72 1.57 -4.24 9.71
CA TRP A 72 1.25 -5.29 8.73
C TRP A 72 1.17 -4.76 7.30
N GLY A 73 0.83 -3.48 7.10
CA GLY A 73 0.91 -2.83 5.78
C GLY A 73 2.35 -2.66 5.32
N GLY A 74 3.23 -2.18 6.23
CA GLY A 74 4.67 -2.11 5.97
C GLY A 74 5.29 -3.49 5.69
N ILE A 75 4.94 -4.51 6.48
CA ILE A 75 5.40 -5.90 6.28
C ILE A 75 4.95 -6.41 4.91
N SER A 76 3.70 -6.20 4.50
CA SER A 76 3.20 -6.62 3.20
C SER A 76 4.04 -6.04 2.04
N LEU A 77 4.33 -4.75 2.09
CA LEU A 77 5.12 -4.09 1.04
C LEU A 77 6.62 -4.42 1.13
N ALA A 78 7.15 -4.66 2.32
CA ALA A 78 8.50 -5.19 2.48
C ALA A 78 8.60 -6.62 1.89
N THR A 79 7.58 -7.45 2.06
CA THR A 79 7.48 -8.76 1.41
C THR A 79 7.39 -8.61 -0.11
N TYR A 80 6.61 -7.65 -0.60
CA TYR A 80 6.55 -7.32 -2.03
C TYR A 80 7.93 -6.95 -2.60
N ALA A 81 8.65 -6.06 -1.92
CA ALA A 81 9.99 -5.65 -2.33
C ALA A 81 10.99 -6.82 -2.25
N GLY A 82 10.99 -7.56 -1.14
CA GLY A 82 11.93 -8.64 -0.88
C GLY A 82 11.78 -9.83 -1.83
N LEU A 83 10.56 -10.29 -2.09
CA LEU A 83 10.33 -11.40 -3.03
C LEU A 83 10.58 -10.95 -4.48
N GLY A 84 10.28 -9.70 -4.84
CA GLY A 84 10.65 -9.19 -6.16
C GLY A 84 12.17 -9.04 -6.34
N ALA A 85 12.87 -8.65 -5.28
CA ALA A 85 14.34 -8.64 -5.21
C ALA A 85 14.92 -10.06 -5.38
N ALA A 86 14.28 -11.06 -4.77
CA ALA A 86 14.63 -12.47 -4.87
C ALA A 86 14.33 -13.10 -6.24
N GLY A 87 13.66 -12.38 -7.15
CA GLY A 87 13.45 -12.80 -8.53
C GLY A 87 11.99 -12.97 -8.95
N VAL A 88 11.01 -12.72 -8.08
CA VAL A 88 9.59 -12.80 -8.47
C VAL A 88 9.25 -11.68 -9.48
N PRO A 89 8.76 -12.00 -10.69
CA PRO A 89 8.49 -11.03 -11.76
C PRO A 89 7.14 -10.34 -11.56
N TRP A 90 7.02 -9.54 -10.52
CA TRP A 90 5.79 -8.83 -10.18
C TRP A 90 5.98 -7.32 -10.04
N PHE A 91 7.17 -6.82 -10.36
CA PHE A 91 7.37 -5.39 -10.55
C PHE A 91 6.75 -4.97 -11.89
N THR A 92 6.68 -3.67 -12.10
CA THR A 92 6.01 -3.06 -13.25
C THR A 92 6.58 -3.63 -14.56
N GLY A 93 5.71 -4.15 -15.43
CA GLY A 93 6.12 -4.75 -16.70
C GLY A 93 6.84 -6.09 -16.54
N TRP A 94 6.44 -6.89 -15.55
CA TRP A 94 7.05 -8.20 -15.22
C TRP A 94 8.54 -8.12 -14.83
N GLY A 95 8.99 -6.97 -14.34
CA GLY A 95 10.34 -6.81 -13.81
C GLY A 95 10.58 -7.63 -12.52
N SER A 96 11.82 -8.07 -12.34
CA SER A 96 12.32 -8.72 -11.13
C SER A 96 13.80 -8.35 -10.92
N SER A 97 14.38 -8.80 -9.80
CA SER A 97 15.79 -8.66 -9.40
C SER A 97 16.18 -7.41 -8.62
N LEU A 98 17.31 -7.50 -7.91
CA LEU A 98 17.99 -6.35 -7.29
C LEU A 98 18.32 -5.24 -8.30
N GLY A 99 18.61 -5.58 -9.56
CA GLY A 99 18.91 -4.58 -10.60
C GLY A 99 17.72 -3.66 -10.88
N TYR A 100 16.49 -4.18 -10.76
CA TYR A 100 15.27 -3.39 -10.89
C TYR A 100 15.07 -2.41 -9.70
N LEU A 101 15.50 -2.83 -8.50
CA LEU A 101 15.50 -2.00 -7.29
C LEU A 101 16.65 -0.97 -7.26
N ALA A 102 17.75 -1.22 -7.98
CA ALA A 102 18.82 -0.25 -8.17
C ALA A 102 18.51 0.77 -9.30
N GLY A 103 17.47 0.50 -10.10
CA GLY A 103 17.01 1.39 -11.16
C GLY A 103 16.11 2.53 -10.66
N PRO A 104 15.67 3.43 -11.57
CA PRO A 104 14.86 4.60 -11.23
C PRO A 104 13.52 4.26 -10.54
N THR A 105 12.98 3.07 -10.77
CA THR A 105 11.74 2.57 -10.15
C THR A 105 11.93 2.01 -8.74
N GLY A 106 13.17 1.72 -8.33
CA GLY A 106 13.45 1.15 -7.01
C GLY A 106 13.16 2.10 -5.86
N GLY A 107 13.43 3.39 -6.05
CA GLY A 107 13.10 4.44 -5.08
C GLY A 107 11.60 4.51 -4.77
N TYR A 108 10.75 4.25 -5.77
CA TYR A 108 9.29 4.19 -5.58
C TYR A 108 8.88 3.02 -4.69
N ILE A 109 9.49 1.84 -4.88
CA ILE A 109 9.18 0.65 -4.07
C ILE A 109 9.54 0.89 -2.59
N ILE A 110 10.69 1.50 -2.32
CA ILE A 110 11.09 1.86 -0.95
C ILE A 110 10.15 2.93 -0.39
N GLY A 111 9.81 3.94 -1.20
CA GLY A 111 8.83 4.97 -0.87
C GLY A 111 7.45 4.40 -0.52
N PHE A 112 7.03 3.32 -1.17
CA PHE A 112 5.77 2.65 -0.86
C PHE A 112 5.74 2.02 0.53
N ILE A 113 6.85 1.42 0.97
CA ILE A 113 6.98 0.87 2.33
C ILE A 113 6.80 1.98 3.36
N LEU A 114 7.51 3.11 3.16
CA LEU A 114 7.41 4.29 4.03
C LEU A 114 5.99 4.89 4.00
N ALA A 115 5.38 4.98 2.81
CA ALA A 115 4.04 5.48 2.63
C ALA A 115 3.01 4.62 3.37
N ALA A 116 3.09 3.29 3.31
CA ALA A 116 2.17 2.41 4.04
C ALA A 116 2.39 2.46 5.56
N LEU A 117 3.65 2.59 6.02
CA LEU A 117 3.95 2.79 7.43
C LEU A 117 3.35 4.10 7.95
N PHE A 118 3.57 5.19 7.21
CA PHE A 118 3.06 6.50 7.56
C PHE A 118 1.53 6.53 7.51
N LEU A 119 0.95 6.07 6.41
CA LEU A 119 -0.49 6.00 6.23
C LEU A 119 -1.16 5.10 7.26
N GLY A 120 -0.58 3.93 7.54
CA GLY A 120 -1.08 3.03 8.56
C GLY A 120 -1.04 3.67 9.95
N HIS A 121 0.03 4.41 10.27
CA HIS A 121 0.12 5.17 11.52
C HIS A 121 -0.99 6.22 11.65
N PHE A 122 -1.23 6.99 10.59
CA PHE A 122 -2.30 7.99 10.55
C PHE A 122 -3.69 7.36 10.55
N THR A 123 -3.87 6.20 9.91
CA THR A 123 -5.17 5.51 9.87
C THR A 123 -5.54 4.93 11.24
N GLU A 124 -4.54 4.46 12.01
CA GLU A 124 -4.71 4.00 13.38
C GLU A 124 -5.03 5.17 14.34
N LYS A 125 -4.37 6.32 14.16
CA LYS A 125 -4.47 7.48 15.07
C LYS A 125 -5.61 8.45 14.74
N TYR A 126 -5.93 8.62 13.45
CA TYR A 126 -6.91 9.59 12.94
C TYR A 126 -7.99 8.92 12.12
N VAL A 127 -8.90 8.27 12.85
CA VAL A 127 -10.11 7.58 12.39
C VAL A 127 -11.05 8.46 11.51
N ARG A 128 -10.89 9.80 11.56
CA ARG A 128 -11.74 10.79 10.88
C ARG A 128 -11.16 11.38 9.58
N SER A 129 -9.88 11.16 9.27
CA SER A 129 -9.26 11.63 8.01
C SER A 129 -9.34 10.61 6.87
N ARG A 130 -10.40 9.79 6.87
CA ARG A 130 -10.67 8.76 5.85
C ARG A 130 -11.34 9.37 4.60
N SER A 131 -10.80 10.45 4.07
CA SER A 131 -11.25 10.94 2.76
C SER A 131 -10.43 10.24 1.68
N PHE A 132 -10.96 9.13 1.16
CA PHE A 132 -10.45 8.47 -0.05
C PHE A 132 -10.23 9.51 -1.17
N LEU A 133 -11.10 10.52 -1.26
CA LEU A 133 -11.00 11.64 -2.22
C LEU A 133 -9.81 12.57 -1.96
N SER A 134 -9.46 12.87 -0.71
CA SER A 134 -8.34 13.76 -0.41
C SER A 134 -6.99 13.07 -0.65
N MET A 135 -6.92 11.76 -0.41
CA MET A 135 -5.74 10.95 -0.76
C MET A 135 -5.63 10.72 -2.26
N LEU A 136 -6.75 10.43 -2.95
CA LEU A 136 -6.81 10.33 -4.40
C LEU A 136 -6.43 11.68 -5.06
N GLY A 137 -6.89 12.79 -4.48
CA GLY A 137 -6.48 14.15 -4.89
C GLY A 137 -4.98 14.38 -4.71
N LEU A 138 -4.41 13.99 -3.56
CA LEU A 138 -2.97 14.10 -3.31
C LEU A 138 -2.15 13.22 -4.28
N MET A 139 -2.65 12.02 -4.63
CA MET A 139 -2.01 11.10 -5.58
C MET A 139 -2.06 11.60 -7.01
N LEU A 140 -3.17 12.21 -7.44
CA LEU A 140 -3.26 12.85 -8.75
C LEU A 140 -2.34 14.06 -8.84
N PHE A 141 -2.29 14.86 -7.77
CA PHE A 141 -1.42 16.04 -7.69
C PHE A 141 0.07 15.65 -7.69
N ALA A 142 0.44 14.62 -6.91
CA ALA A 142 1.80 14.09 -6.87
C ALA A 142 2.22 13.32 -8.13
N ASN A 143 1.27 12.89 -8.98
CA ASN A 143 1.58 12.32 -10.31
C ASN A 143 1.75 13.40 -11.40
N PHE A 144 1.35 14.64 -11.13
CA PHE A 144 1.42 15.78 -12.05
C PHE A 144 2.58 16.73 -11.74
N ILE A 145 3.33 16.49 -10.66
CA ILE A 145 4.57 17.21 -10.30
C ILE A 145 5.77 16.31 -10.51
#